data_AF-K5V3H2-F1
#
_entry.id   AF-K5V3H2-F1
#
_cell.length_a   1.000
_cell.length_b   1.000
_cell.length_c   1.000
_cell.angle_alpha   90.00
_cell.angle_beta   90.00
_cell.angle_gamma   90.00
#
_symmetry.space_group_name_H-M   'P 1'
#
loop_
_entity.id
_entity.type
_entity.pdbx_description
1 polymer ?
#
loop_
_entity_poly.entity_id
_entity_poly.type
_entity_poly.pdbx_seq_one_letter_code
_entity_poly.pdbx_strand_id
1 'polypeptide(L)'
;MDGCSIALVHHGKKTEMRSNCKYHYDFNMGSAKSSSATTPCTNVPLHCPLCPPNPKTGLIPAYWKYNIDTHISNEHSAAFAAPDRQPNETEQNLPGPSHHLGHKLSSSAQLDKHISRLELTRLGVPSDLVTNWRQATDIPNTSDIEPDSDDGGTRAGGKGKAVSRGSRPRAGQKRLGLKSAGALEMPQAKRSKKQ
;
A
#
# COMPACT_ATOMS: atom_id res chain seq x y z
N MET A 1 0.26 -17.35 -23.01
CA MET A 1 -0.51 -16.20 -22.51
C MET A 1 0.47 -15.33 -21.76
N ASP A 2 0.76 -14.14 -22.26
CA ASP A 2 1.62 -13.20 -21.55
C ASP A 2 0.88 -12.75 -20.29
N GLY A 3 1.43 -13.09 -19.12
CA GLY A 3 0.83 -12.74 -17.84
C GLY A 3 0.75 -11.22 -17.64
N CYS A 4 -0.17 -10.82 -16.77
CA CYS A 4 -0.23 -9.45 -16.26
C CYS A 4 1.02 -9.18 -15.42
N SER A 5 1.78 -8.14 -15.78
CA SER A 5 3.01 -7.71 -15.13
C SER A 5 2.93 -6.22 -14.79
N ILE A 6 3.60 -5.87 -13.69
CA ILE A 6 3.66 -4.51 -13.17
C ILE A 6 5.14 -4.20 -12.90
N ALA A 7 5.55 -2.98 -13.20
CA ALA A 7 6.86 -2.45 -12.86
C ALA A 7 6.72 -1.02 -12.35
N LEU A 8 7.64 -0.58 -11.50
CA LEU A 8 7.72 0.83 -11.10
C LEU A 8 8.89 1.52 -11.77
N VAL A 9 8.62 2.72 -12.28
CA VAL A 9 9.61 3.61 -12.87
C VAL A 9 9.76 4.84 -11.97
N HIS A 10 10.99 5.16 -11.62
CA HIS A 10 11.30 6.33 -10.80
C HIS A 10 11.77 7.48 -11.69
N HIS A 11 11.06 8.60 -11.59
CA HIS A 11 11.35 9.86 -12.29
C HIS A 11 11.65 10.93 -11.24
N GLY A 12 12.91 10.96 -10.76
CA GLY A 12 13.31 11.83 -9.65
C GLY A 12 12.52 11.51 -8.39
N LYS A 13 11.66 12.43 -7.95
CA LYS A 13 10.80 12.25 -6.76
C LYS A 13 9.47 11.55 -7.04
N LYS A 14 9.12 11.34 -8.31
CA LYS A 14 7.84 10.72 -8.72
C LYS A 14 8.07 9.25 -9.03
N THR A 15 7.23 8.38 -8.49
CA THR A 15 7.15 6.97 -8.88
C THR A 15 5.91 6.75 -9.74
N GLU A 16 6.10 6.14 -10.90
CA GLU A 16 5.04 5.79 -11.85
C GLU A 16 4.92 4.27 -11.95
N MET A 17 3.68 3.77 -11.99
CA MET A 17 3.40 2.36 -12.21
C MET A 17 3.21 2.11 -13.70
N ARG A 18 3.94 1.14 -14.26
CA ARG A 18 3.72 0.64 -15.61
C ARG A 18 3.14 -0.76 -15.53
N SER A 19 2.13 -1.01 -16.35
CA SER A 19 1.49 -2.31 -16.43
C SER A 19 1.11 -2.64 -17.87
N ASN A 20 1.21 -3.93 -18.23
CA ASN A 20 0.71 -4.44 -19.50
C ASN A 20 -0.73 -4.98 -19.38
N CYS A 21 -1.37 -4.84 -18.22
CA CYS A 21 -2.63 -5.49 -17.93
C CYS A 21 -3.80 -4.71 -18.54
N LYS A 22 -4.73 -5.42 -19.19
CA LYS A 22 -5.90 -4.82 -19.87
C LYS A 22 -6.77 -3.95 -18.93
N TYR A 23 -6.80 -4.28 -17.64
CA TYR A 23 -7.59 -3.59 -16.63
C TYR A 23 -6.74 -2.65 -15.76
N HIS A 24 -5.57 -2.25 -16.24
CA HIS A 24 -4.76 -1.23 -15.61
C HIS A 24 -5.51 0.09 -15.53
N TYR A 25 -5.45 0.74 -14.37
CA TYR A 25 -5.94 2.11 -14.18
C TYR A 25 -4.82 2.96 -13.60
N ASP A 26 -4.77 4.22 -14.02
CA ASP A 26 -3.82 5.18 -13.49
C ASP A 26 -4.26 5.65 -12.10
N PHE A 27 -3.32 5.70 -11.18
CA PHE A 27 -3.55 6.29 -9.85
C PHE A 27 -2.31 7.02 -9.33
N ASN A 28 -2.53 7.89 -8.36
CA ASN A 28 -1.44 8.59 -7.70
C ASN A 28 -0.84 7.70 -6.61
N MET A 29 0.37 7.20 -6.85
CA MET A 29 1.14 6.38 -5.90
C MET A 29 1.35 7.07 -4.55
N GLY A 30 1.61 8.38 -4.54
CA GLY A 30 1.80 9.14 -3.30
C GLY A 30 0.53 9.18 -2.45
N SER A 31 -0.63 9.41 -3.08
CA SER A 31 -1.92 9.37 -2.39
C SER A 31 -2.26 7.95 -1.92
N ALA A 32 -1.97 6.93 -2.72
CA ALA A 32 -2.28 5.53 -2.39
C ALA A 32 -1.38 4.93 -1.30
N LYS A 33 -0.20 5.50 -1.05
CA LYS A 33 0.67 5.12 0.09
C LYS A 33 0.12 5.57 1.44
N SER A 34 -0.73 6.59 1.45
CA SER A 34 -1.29 7.16 2.67
C SER A 34 -2.72 6.68 2.87
N SER A 35 -2.95 5.96 3.97
CA SER A 35 -4.32 5.63 4.37
C SER A 35 -5.07 6.93 4.70
N SER A 36 -6.32 7.03 4.25
CA SER A 36 -7.26 8.10 4.60
C SER A 36 -8.63 7.53 4.98
N ALA A 37 -9.52 8.35 5.52
CA ALA A 37 -10.88 7.90 5.88
C ALA A 37 -11.69 7.43 4.65
N THR A 38 -11.49 8.05 3.48
CA THR A 38 -12.19 7.69 2.24
C THR A 38 -11.42 6.66 1.41
N THR A 39 -10.10 6.57 1.59
CA THR A 39 -9.22 5.62 0.92
C THR A 39 -8.37 4.88 1.96
N PRO A 40 -8.96 3.89 2.66
CA PRO A 40 -8.30 3.28 3.80
C PRO A 40 -7.10 2.40 3.41
N CYS A 41 -7.15 1.79 2.23
CA CYS A 41 -6.21 0.79 1.76
C CYS A 41 -4.90 1.42 1.24
N THR A 42 -3.76 0.90 1.71
CA THR A 42 -2.42 1.27 1.20
C THR A 42 -1.83 0.21 0.27
N ASN A 43 -2.69 -0.59 -0.39
CA ASN A 43 -2.25 -1.63 -1.31
C ASN A 43 -1.66 -1.00 -2.57
N VAL A 44 -0.36 -0.76 -2.53
CA VAL A 44 0.42 -0.24 -3.65
C VAL A 44 1.39 -1.32 -4.14
N PRO A 45 1.77 -1.29 -5.42
CA PRO A 45 2.90 -2.07 -5.91
C PRO A 45 4.19 -1.72 -5.16
N LEU A 46 4.95 -2.74 -4.79
CA LEU A 46 6.27 -2.67 -4.15
C LEU A 46 7.28 -3.46 -4.96
N HIS A 47 8.53 -3.01 -4.97
CA HIS A 47 9.63 -3.76 -5.59
C HIS A 47 10.00 -4.96 -4.72
N CYS A 48 10.20 -6.12 -5.35
CA CYS A 48 10.82 -7.25 -4.67
C CYS A 48 12.35 -7.07 -4.68
N PRO A 49 13.02 -7.00 -3.52
CA PRO A 49 14.48 -6.80 -3.46
C PRO A 49 15.28 -8.02 -3.93
N LEU A 50 14.63 -9.19 -4.05
CA LEU A 50 15.24 -10.44 -4.51
C LEU A 50 15.10 -10.64 -6.02
N CYS A 51 14.21 -9.89 -6.67
CA CYS A 51 14.02 -9.97 -8.12
C CYS A 51 15.12 -9.17 -8.84
N PRO A 52 15.80 -9.76 -9.84
CA PRO A 52 16.67 -8.98 -10.72
C PRO A 52 15.84 -8.06 -11.64
N PRO A 53 16.43 -6.98 -12.16
CA PRO A 53 15.83 -6.20 -13.23
C PRO A 53 15.55 -7.07 -14.46
N ASN A 54 14.46 -6.80 -15.17
CA ASN A 54 14.13 -7.49 -16.40
C ASN A 54 15.22 -7.25 -17.46
N PRO A 55 15.81 -8.30 -18.07
CA PRO A 55 16.97 -8.15 -18.96
C PRO A 55 16.64 -7.40 -20.26
N LYS A 56 15.38 -7.36 -20.68
CA LYS A 56 14.95 -6.67 -21.92
C LYS A 56 14.60 -5.21 -21.68
N THR A 57 13.91 -4.91 -20.58
CA THR A 57 13.38 -3.57 -20.31
C THR A 57 14.21 -2.78 -19.30
N GLY A 58 15.09 -3.45 -18.55
CA GLY A 58 15.84 -2.88 -17.43
C GLY A 58 14.97 -2.55 -16.21
N LEU A 59 13.66 -2.86 -16.24
CA LEU A 59 12.73 -2.51 -15.18
C LEU A 59 12.69 -3.59 -14.10
N ILE A 60 12.62 -3.17 -12.84
CA ILE A 60 12.43 -4.08 -11.70
C ILE A 60 10.93 -4.42 -11.60
N PRO A 61 10.56 -5.71 -11.53
CA PRO A 61 9.17 -6.11 -11.38
C PRO A 61 8.64 -5.67 -10.00
N ALA A 62 7.37 -5.28 -9.99
CA ALA A 62 6.67 -4.87 -8.79
C ALA A 62 5.45 -5.74 -8.54
N TYR A 63 5.15 -5.94 -7.27
CA TYR A 63 4.06 -6.78 -6.79
C TYR A 63 3.21 -6.00 -5.81
N TRP A 64 1.89 -6.18 -5.84
CA TRP A 64 1.00 -5.55 -4.88
C TRP A 64 1.42 -5.88 -3.44
N LYS A 65 1.36 -4.89 -2.56
CA LYS A 65 1.73 -5.00 -1.14
C LYS A 65 1.17 -6.25 -0.48
N TYR A 66 -0.09 -6.60 -0.76
CA TYR A 66 -0.72 -7.77 -0.15
C TYR A 66 -0.32 -9.12 -0.78
N ASN A 67 0.34 -9.10 -1.94
CA ASN A 67 0.69 -10.30 -2.70
C ASN A 67 2.20 -10.57 -2.73
N ILE A 68 3.02 -9.63 -2.25
CA ILE A 68 4.49 -9.74 -2.32
C ILE A 68 5.03 -10.90 -1.48
N ASP A 69 4.38 -11.27 -0.37
CA ASP A 69 4.80 -12.40 0.44
C ASP A 69 4.51 -13.73 -0.24
N THR A 70 3.38 -13.84 -0.94
CA THR A 70 3.09 -14.98 -1.80
C THR A 70 4.11 -15.08 -2.93
N HIS A 71 4.46 -13.97 -3.57
CA HIS A 71 5.51 -13.94 -4.59
C HIS A 71 6.85 -14.45 -4.04
N ILE A 72 7.30 -13.95 -2.89
CA ILE A 72 8.58 -14.36 -2.28
C ILE A 72 8.55 -15.84 -1.89
N SER A 73 7.44 -16.31 -1.32
CA SER A 73 7.30 -17.72 -0.93
C SER A 73 7.37 -18.65 -2.14
N ASN A 74 6.77 -18.25 -3.27
CA ASN A 74 6.72 -19.10 -4.46
C ASN A 74 8.01 -19.01 -5.28
N GLU A 75 8.47 -17.81 -5.59
CA GLU A 75 9.56 -17.55 -6.55
C GLU A 75 10.94 -17.49 -5.90
N HIS A 76 10.99 -17.28 -4.58
CA HIS A 76 12.25 -17.14 -3.84
C HIS A 76 12.41 -18.17 -2.72
N SER A 77 11.53 -19.17 -2.59
CA SER A 77 11.67 -20.28 -1.60
C SER A 77 13.06 -20.92 -1.61
N ALA A 78 13.63 -21.16 -2.80
CA ALA A 78 14.95 -21.78 -2.94
C ALA A 78 16.10 -20.91 -2.37
N ALA A 79 15.96 -19.57 -2.39
CA ALA A 79 16.95 -18.67 -1.78
C ALA A 79 16.99 -18.76 -0.24
N PHE A 80 15.93 -19.34 0.35
CA PHE A 80 15.84 -19.65 1.79
C PHE A 80 16.20 -21.11 2.11
N ALA A 81 16.09 -22.02 1.14
CA ALA A 81 16.34 -23.46 1.31
C ALA A 81 17.82 -23.85 1.15
N ALA A 82 18.69 -22.95 0.72
CA ALA A 82 20.13 -23.19 0.80
C ALA A 82 20.61 -22.85 2.22
N PRO A 83 20.85 -23.83 3.11
CA PRO A 83 21.74 -23.58 4.23
C PRO A 83 23.07 -23.13 3.60
N ASP A 84 23.66 -22.10 4.17
CA ASP A 84 25.06 -21.80 3.95
C ASP A 84 25.84 -23.07 4.33
N ARG A 85 26.16 -23.89 3.32
CA ARG A 85 26.97 -25.08 3.50
C ARG A 85 28.40 -24.58 3.66
N GLN A 86 28.72 -24.13 4.87
CA GLN A 86 30.06 -24.28 5.40
C GLN A 86 30.17 -25.74 5.86
N PRO A 87 30.98 -26.59 5.19
CA PRO A 87 31.30 -27.90 5.73
C PRO A 87 32.30 -27.72 6.88
N ASN A 88 31.79 -27.50 8.10
CA ASN A 88 32.54 -27.78 9.33
C ASN A 88 31.60 -28.23 10.46
N GLU A 89 31.25 -29.52 10.38
CA GLU A 89 31.14 -30.48 11.48
C GLU A 89 31.15 -29.88 12.91
N THR A 90 29.97 -29.78 13.54
CA THR A 90 29.66 -30.23 14.93
C THR A 90 28.18 -29.92 15.21
N GLU A 91 27.29 -30.74 14.64
CA GLU A 91 25.86 -30.77 14.96
C GLU A 91 25.61 -31.82 16.04
N GLN A 92 25.43 -31.42 17.30
CA GLN A 92 24.64 -32.18 18.30
C GLN A 92 24.05 -31.18 19.31
N ASN A 93 22.87 -30.63 19.00
CA ASN A 93 21.74 -30.34 19.92
C ASN A 93 20.79 -29.31 19.27
N LEU A 94 19.71 -29.80 18.66
CA LEU A 94 18.56 -29.00 18.21
C LEU A 94 17.55 -28.82 19.35
N PRO A 95 16.82 -27.70 19.36
CA PRO A 95 15.36 -27.84 19.28
C PRO A 95 14.73 -26.90 18.24
N GLY A 96 13.87 -27.47 17.39
CA GLY A 96 12.74 -26.77 16.75
C GLY A 96 12.92 -26.27 15.31
N PRO A 97 12.03 -26.64 14.36
CA PRO A 97 11.95 -26.02 13.04
C PRO A 97 11.25 -24.66 13.17
N SER A 98 12.03 -23.60 13.34
CA SER A 98 11.54 -22.23 13.28
C SER A 98 11.25 -21.84 11.83
N HIS A 99 9.96 -21.72 11.48
CA HIS A 99 9.43 -21.24 10.21
C HIS A 99 9.64 -19.73 9.99
N HIS A 100 10.81 -19.17 10.31
CA HIS A 100 11.07 -17.74 10.13
C HIS A 100 11.54 -17.44 8.69
N LEU A 101 10.58 -17.38 7.76
CA LEU A 101 10.75 -16.81 6.42
C LEU A 101 11.24 -15.33 6.42
N GLY A 102 11.35 -14.70 7.60
CA GLY A 102 11.60 -13.28 7.78
C GLY A 102 13.05 -12.82 7.60
N HIS A 103 14.06 -13.68 7.65
CA HIS A 103 15.43 -13.21 7.93
C HIS A 103 16.24 -12.62 6.76
N LYS A 104 15.74 -12.61 5.51
CA LYS A 104 16.51 -12.05 4.36
C LYS A 104 15.91 -10.80 3.72
N LEU A 105 14.74 -10.33 4.15
CA LEU A 105 14.25 -9.02 3.70
C LEU A 105 14.87 -7.94 4.59
N SER A 106 15.30 -6.83 4.00
CA SER A 106 15.72 -5.67 4.79
C SER A 106 14.58 -5.25 5.71
N SER A 107 14.89 -4.72 6.89
CA SER A 107 13.88 -4.23 7.84
C SER A 107 12.93 -3.23 7.17
N SER A 108 13.43 -2.39 6.26
CA SER A 108 12.61 -1.48 5.45
C SER A 108 11.58 -2.21 4.58
N ALA A 109 11.99 -3.30 3.91
CA ALA A 109 11.10 -4.08 3.06
C ALA A 109 10.05 -4.87 3.86
N GLN A 110 10.32 -5.18 5.13
CA GLN A 110 9.32 -5.77 6.03
C GLN A 110 8.29 -4.71 6.47
N LEU A 111 8.74 -3.50 6.81
CA LEU A 111 7.87 -2.40 7.22
C LEU A 111 6.89 -1.97 6.12
N ASP A 112 7.36 -1.87 4.88
CA ASP A 112 6.53 -1.44 3.74
C ASP A 112 5.34 -2.38 3.47
N LYS A 113 5.44 -3.64 3.89
CA LYS A 113 4.41 -4.67 3.69
C LYS A 113 3.36 -4.71 4.77
N HIS A 114 3.66 -4.23 5.97
CA HIS A 114 2.73 -4.30 7.08
C HIS A 114 1.51 -3.39 6.85
N ILE A 115 0.33 -3.94 7.12
CA ILE A 115 -0.92 -3.19 7.22
C ILE A 115 -0.91 -2.48 8.58
N SER A 116 -0.95 -1.14 8.58
CA SER A 116 -0.93 -0.34 9.82
C SER A 116 -2.21 -0.53 10.64
N ARG A 117 -2.15 -0.30 11.96
CA ARG A 117 -3.35 -0.32 12.83
C ARG A 117 -4.40 0.69 12.35
N LEU A 118 -3.96 1.88 11.95
CA LEU A 118 -4.85 2.92 11.43
C LEU A 118 -5.57 2.47 10.16
N GLU A 119 -4.87 1.80 9.25
CA GLU A 119 -5.46 1.19 8.05
C GLU A 119 -6.46 0.09 8.41
N LEU A 120 -6.11 -0.82 9.33
CA LEU A 120 -7.02 -1.86 9.82
C LEU A 120 -8.30 -1.29 10.43
N THR A 121 -8.18 -0.28 11.29
CA THR A 121 -9.31 0.43 11.89
C THR A 121 -10.20 1.04 10.83
N ARG A 122 -9.61 1.68 9.81
CA ARG A 122 -10.38 2.30 8.72
C ARG A 122 -10.99 1.30 7.75
N LEU A 123 -10.42 0.09 7.65
CA LEU A 123 -11.03 -1.05 6.97
C LEU A 123 -12.15 -1.71 7.80
N GLY A 124 -12.41 -1.23 9.03
CA GLY A 124 -13.43 -1.78 9.92
C GLY A 124 -13.02 -3.10 10.57
N VAL A 125 -11.74 -3.44 10.59
CA VAL A 125 -11.23 -4.63 11.27
C VAL A 125 -11.14 -4.33 12.77
N PRO A 126 -11.81 -5.10 13.64
CA PRO A 126 -11.76 -4.88 15.09
C PRO A 126 -10.32 -5.02 15.63
N SER A 127 -9.91 -4.09 16.49
CA SER A 127 -8.57 -4.09 17.11
C SER A 127 -8.26 -5.39 17.85
N ASP A 128 -9.26 -5.94 18.54
CA ASP A 128 -9.08 -7.12 19.40
C ASP A 128 -8.79 -8.36 18.55
N LEU A 129 -9.44 -8.47 17.38
CA LEU A 129 -9.20 -9.55 16.44
C LEU A 129 -7.76 -9.52 15.91
N VAL A 130 -7.25 -8.32 15.59
CA VAL A 130 -5.86 -8.15 15.11
C VAL A 130 -4.87 -8.47 16.23
N THR A 131 -5.11 -7.99 17.45
CA THR A 131 -4.25 -8.25 18.61
C THR A 131 -4.18 -9.74 18.91
N ASN A 132 -5.32 -10.42 18.95
CA ASN A 132 -5.40 -11.87 19.20
C ASN A 132 -4.68 -12.66 18.09
N TRP A 133 -4.89 -12.29 16.82
CA TRP A 133 -4.20 -12.93 15.71
C TRP A 133 -2.68 -12.75 15.79
N ARG A 134 -2.19 -11.54 16.07
CA ARG A 134 -0.75 -11.25 16.20
C ARG A 134 -0.10 -12.04 17.34
N GLN A 135 -0.77 -12.09 18.49
CA GLN A 135 -0.33 -12.89 19.64
C GLN A 135 -0.26 -14.38 19.28
N ALA A 136 -1.25 -14.90 18.56
CA ALA A 136 -1.27 -16.29 18.12
C ALA A 136 -0.18 -16.64 17.10
N THR A 137 0.26 -15.67 16.30
CA THR A 137 1.27 -15.86 15.25
C THR A 137 2.69 -15.44 15.65
N ASP A 138 2.90 -15.00 16.90
CA ASP A 138 4.18 -14.46 17.39
C ASP A 138 4.76 -13.35 16.48
N ILE A 139 3.88 -12.49 15.95
CA ILE A 139 4.33 -11.36 15.13
C ILE A 139 4.66 -10.21 16.08
N PRO A 140 5.92 -9.75 16.14
CA PRO A 140 6.31 -8.68 17.04
C PRO A 140 5.46 -7.43 16.78
N ASN A 141 5.16 -6.70 17.86
CA ASN A 141 4.32 -5.51 17.82
C ASN A 141 5.03 -4.30 17.17
N THR A 142 5.59 -4.48 15.97
CA THR A 142 6.33 -3.48 15.16
C THR A 142 5.49 -2.29 14.71
N SER A 143 4.25 -2.19 15.20
CA SER A 143 3.29 -1.14 14.85
C SER A 143 3.51 0.16 15.61
N ASP A 144 4.37 0.17 16.63
CA ASP A 144 4.67 1.35 17.44
C ASP A 144 5.82 2.20 16.84
N ILE A 145 6.16 1.99 15.56
CA ILE A 145 6.81 3.05 14.79
C ILE A 145 5.71 4.06 14.48
N GLU A 146 5.36 4.86 15.49
CA GLU A 146 4.77 6.17 15.27
C GLU A 146 5.68 6.84 14.22
N PRO A 147 5.15 7.31 13.08
CA PRO A 147 5.95 8.12 12.19
C PRO A 147 6.51 9.23 13.07
N ASP A 148 7.84 9.26 13.19
CA ASP A 148 8.57 10.26 13.96
C ASP A 148 7.88 11.59 13.69
N SER A 149 7.27 12.15 14.73
CA SER A 149 6.38 13.29 14.60
C SER A 149 7.28 14.43 14.17
N ASP A 150 7.41 14.62 12.85
CA ASP A 150 8.19 15.66 12.23
C ASP A 150 7.77 16.95 12.91
N ASP A 151 8.69 17.49 13.72
CA ASP A 151 8.51 18.59 14.64
C ASP A 151 8.01 19.77 13.80
N GLY A 152 6.68 19.89 13.80
CA GLY A 152 5.93 20.91 13.08
C GLY A 152 6.26 22.23 13.73
N GLY A 153 7.37 22.83 13.32
CA GLY A 153 7.79 24.16 13.71
C GLY A 153 6.61 25.12 13.53
N THR A 154 5.99 25.48 14.64
CA THR A 154 5.06 26.60 14.75
C THR A 154 5.81 27.86 14.33
N ARG A 155 5.73 28.23 13.05
CA ARG A 155 6.05 29.58 12.60
C ARG A 155 4.99 30.51 13.16
N ALA A 156 5.32 31.10 14.30
CA ALA A 156 4.62 32.22 14.89
C ALA A 156 4.41 33.33 13.84
N GLY A 157 3.18 33.81 13.76
CA GLY A 157 2.74 34.81 12.80
C GLY A 157 3.45 36.16 12.98
N GLY A 158 4.11 36.61 11.92
CA GLY A 158 4.47 38.01 11.74
C GLY A 158 3.27 38.81 11.25
N LYS A 159 2.73 39.68 12.11
CA LYS A 159 1.72 40.69 11.77
C LYS A 159 2.32 41.70 10.79
N GLY A 160 2.04 41.55 9.49
CA GLY A 160 2.27 42.55 8.45
C GLY A 160 1.03 43.42 8.26
N LYS A 161 1.17 44.72 8.50
CA LYS A 161 0.12 45.75 8.44
C LYS A 161 -0.54 45.85 7.07
N ALA A 162 -1.84 46.17 7.10
CA ALA A 162 -2.70 46.48 5.98
C ALA A 162 -2.19 47.68 5.15
N VAL A 163 -2.22 47.53 3.82
CA VAL A 163 -2.31 48.65 2.88
C VAL A 163 -3.51 48.40 1.97
N SER A 164 -4.48 49.29 2.11
CA SER A 164 -5.69 49.43 1.31
C SER A 164 -5.35 49.86 -0.12
N ARG A 165 -6.00 49.24 -1.13
CA ARG A 165 -6.25 49.86 -2.43
C ARG A 165 -7.24 49.05 -3.28
N GLY A 166 -8.33 49.71 -3.67
CA GLY A 166 -8.92 49.54 -5.00
C GLY A 166 -10.12 48.62 -5.12
N SER A 167 -11.29 49.12 -4.70
CA SER A 167 -12.59 48.61 -5.15
C SER A 167 -12.74 48.77 -6.67
N ARG A 168 -13.02 47.67 -7.38
CA ARG A 168 -13.60 47.67 -8.73
C ARG A 168 -14.92 46.90 -8.70
N PRO A 169 -16.02 47.43 -9.26
CA PRO A 169 -17.29 46.70 -9.34
C PRO A 169 -17.21 45.64 -10.45
N ARG A 170 -17.60 44.40 -10.12
CA ARG A 170 -17.75 43.32 -11.10
C ARG A 170 -19.23 43.14 -11.42
N ALA A 171 -19.54 43.34 -12.69
CA ALA A 171 -20.86 43.19 -13.30
C ALA A 171 -21.43 41.77 -13.12
N GLY A 172 -22.76 41.71 -13.11
CA GLY A 172 -23.56 40.58 -12.66
C GLY A 172 -23.35 39.27 -13.43
N GLN A 173 -23.51 38.18 -12.68
CA GLN A 173 -23.82 36.86 -13.21
C GLN A 173 -25.14 36.39 -12.63
N LYS A 174 -26.09 36.22 -13.56
CA LYS A 174 -27.43 35.69 -13.35
C LYS A 174 -27.33 34.25 -12.83
N ARG A 175 -27.94 33.97 -11.68
CA ARG A 175 -28.22 32.61 -11.21
C ARG A 175 -29.29 32.00 -12.10
N LEU A 176 -28.93 31.00 -12.89
CA LEU A 176 -29.89 30.07 -13.49
C LEU A 176 -30.11 28.92 -12.51
N GLY A 177 -31.38 28.72 -12.14
CA GLY A 177 -31.83 27.70 -11.21
C GLY A 177 -31.58 26.29 -11.73
N LEU A 178 -30.99 25.46 -10.86
CA LEU A 178 -30.85 24.03 -11.06
C LEU A 178 -32.21 23.39 -10.79
N LYS A 179 -32.84 22.84 -11.84
CA LYS A 179 -34.05 22.02 -11.74
C LYS A 179 -33.65 20.60 -11.37
N SER A 180 -34.26 20.09 -10.31
CA SER A 180 -34.18 18.71 -9.83
C SER A 180 -34.94 17.77 -10.79
N ALA A 181 -34.26 16.77 -11.34
CA ALA A 181 -34.83 15.60 -12.01
C ALA A 181 -33.80 14.47 -11.82
N GLY A 182 -34.13 13.22 -11.55
CA GLY A 182 -35.36 12.50 -11.26
C GLY A 182 -34.91 11.15 -10.68
N ALA A 183 -35.72 10.55 -9.83
CA ALA A 183 -35.42 9.25 -9.24
C ALA A 183 -35.32 8.18 -10.33
N LEU A 184 -34.18 7.50 -10.41
CA LEU A 184 -33.99 6.33 -11.27
C LEU A 184 -34.60 5.12 -10.56
N GLU A 185 -35.79 4.71 -11.00
CA GLU A 185 -36.48 3.51 -10.54
C GLU A 185 -35.74 2.27 -11.05
N MET A 186 -35.29 1.40 -10.14
CA MET A 186 -34.66 0.12 -10.50
C MET A 186 -35.72 -0.97 -10.72
N PRO A 187 -35.65 -1.74 -11.83
CA PRO A 187 -36.55 -2.86 -12.06
C PRO A 187 -36.21 -4.05 -11.14
N GLN A 188 -37.23 -4.57 -10.45
CA GLN A 188 -37.12 -5.78 -9.64
C GLN A 188 -37.05 -7.04 -10.52
N ALA A 189 -36.01 -7.85 -10.30
CA ALA A 189 -35.83 -9.14 -10.95
C ALA A 189 -36.80 -10.19 -10.38
N LYS A 190 -37.63 -10.78 -11.26
CA LYS A 190 -38.55 -11.87 -10.94
C LYS A 190 -37.76 -13.17 -10.72
N ARG A 191 -37.87 -13.76 -9.53
CA ARG A 191 -37.38 -15.12 -9.23
C ARG A 191 -38.38 -16.15 -9.79
N SER A 192 -37.96 -16.91 -10.79
CA SER A 192 -38.67 -18.12 -11.24
C SER A 192 -38.39 -19.28 -10.28
N LYS A 193 -39.45 -19.81 -9.68
CA LYS A 193 -39.48 -21.07 -8.93
C LYS A 193 -39.61 -22.20 -9.96
N LYS A 194 -38.64 -23.11 -10.01
CA LYS A 194 -38.76 -24.38 -10.75
C LYS A 194 -39.32 -25.42 -9.77
N GLN A 195 -40.45 -26.02 -10.15
CA GLN A 195 -40.95 -27.27 -9.58
C GLN A 195 -40.22 -28.45 -10.23
#